data_AF-A0AAW0TEY9-F1
#
_entry.id   AF-A0AAW0TEY9-F1
#
_cell.length_a   1.000
_cell.length_b   1.000
_cell.length_c   1.000
_cell.angle_alpha   90.00
_cell.angle_beta   90.00
_cell.angle_gamma   90.00
#
_symmetry.space_group_name_H-M   'P 1'
#
loop_
_entity.id
_entity.type
_entity.pdbx_description
1 polymer ?
#
loop_
_entity_poly.entity_id
_entity_poly.type
_entity_poly.pdbx_seq_one_letter_code
_entity_poly.pdbx_strand_id
1 'polypeptide(L)'
;MLRCGQMVLAEALLRRHLGREWTWAPETKDETYLRILHMFEDHKLATFSLHIISQLGVDEGKPIGEWYGPNTVAQVLRKLTPFDEWNNFSVNVAMDNIVIMDEIRCSCQTEGERTWRPLLLFIPLRLGLAEMNPLYFSGIKKYFKMPQSLGLIGGKPNHASYFIGFVGDEVVYLDPHTTQEAGTVGKKVTEEEEDMDRSHHCNFAQRMPLEHLDPSLALCFYCGTEKEFDDLCNRIRQELIDAEKTPLFELVPTRPAYMRDDATGTGASGISMDLEDHRLDSEDDEEFEVLQ
;
A
#
# COMPACT_ATOMS: atom_id res chain seq x y z
N MET A 1 2.21 9.93 -5.10
CA MET A 1 2.04 8.83 -4.11
C MET A 1 0.57 8.52 -3.83
N LEU A 2 -0.29 9.52 -3.57
CA LEU A 2 -1.72 9.29 -3.29
C LEU A 2 -2.42 8.40 -4.34
N ARG A 3 -2.21 8.67 -5.63
CA ARG A 3 -2.72 7.84 -6.73
C ARG A 3 -2.19 6.40 -6.71
N CYS A 4 -0.94 6.17 -6.31
CA CYS A 4 -0.39 4.82 -6.13
C CYS A 4 -1.10 4.07 -5.00
N GLY A 5 -1.40 4.75 -3.90
CA GLY A 5 -2.22 4.19 -2.82
C GLY A 5 -3.63 3.83 -3.29
N GLN A 6 -4.28 4.70 -4.09
CA GLN A 6 -5.57 4.38 -4.71
C GLN A 6 -5.49 3.16 -5.62
N MET A 7 -4.46 3.03 -6.46
CA MET A 7 -4.28 1.87 -7.33
C MET A 7 -4.12 0.56 -6.56
N VAL A 8 -3.34 0.54 -5.47
CA VAL A 8 -3.21 -0.65 -4.59
C VAL A 8 -4.55 -1.03 -3.98
N LEU A 9 -5.30 -0.06 -3.47
CA LEU A 9 -6.61 -0.32 -2.86
C LEU A 9 -7.64 -0.77 -3.89
N ALA A 10 -7.63 -0.19 -5.09
CA ALA A 10 -8.49 -0.59 -6.20
C ALA A 10 -8.21 -2.04 -6.62
N GLU A 11 -6.95 -2.42 -6.78
CA GLU A 11 -6.56 -3.82 -7.09
C GLU A 11 -7.06 -4.78 -6.00
N ALA A 12 -6.95 -4.40 -4.72
CA ALA A 12 -7.47 -5.24 -3.64
C ALA A 12 -9.00 -5.39 -3.66
N LEU A 13 -9.73 -4.32 -3.99
CA LEU A 13 -11.19 -4.34 -4.15
C LEU A 13 -11.61 -5.22 -5.34
N LEU A 14 -10.91 -5.11 -6.47
CA LEU A 14 -11.14 -5.97 -7.62
C LEU A 14 -10.93 -7.44 -7.25
N ARG A 15 -9.83 -7.79 -6.57
CA ARG A 15 -9.60 -9.16 -6.11
C ARG A 15 -10.65 -9.65 -5.12
N ARG A 16 -11.09 -8.78 -4.21
CA ARG A 16 -12.11 -9.12 -3.20
C ARG A 16 -13.45 -9.48 -3.83
N HIS A 17 -13.88 -8.73 -4.84
CA HIS A 17 -15.25 -8.81 -5.36
C HIS A 17 -15.37 -9.53 -6.69
N LEU A 18 -14.37 -9.40 -7.56
CA LEU A 18 -14.37 -9.92 -8.92
C LEU A 18 -13.37 -11.08 -9.09
N GLY A 19 -12.39 -11.17 -8.19
CA GLY A 19 -11.33 -12.16 -8.22
C GLY A 19 -10.13 -11.74 -9.07
N ARG A 20 -8.97 -12.36 -8.81
CA ARG A 20 -7.70 -12.02 -9.48
C ARG A 20 -7.71 -12.29 -11.00
N GLU A 21 -8.49 -13.27 -11.45
CA GLU A 21 -8.58 -13.65 -12.86
C GLU A 21 -9.55 -12.75 -13.67
N TRP A 22 -10.21 -11.81 -13.02
CA TRP A 22 -11.10 -10.87 -13.69
C TRP A 22 -10.30 -9.93 -14.59
N THR A 23 -10.81 -9.66 -15.78
CA THR A 23 -10.21 -8.75 -16.76
C THR A 23 -11.24 -7.73 -17.22
N TRP A 24 -10.81 -6.48 -17.38
CA TRP A 24 -11.64 -5.43 -17.94
C TRP A 24 -11.70 -5.51 -19.48
N ALA A 25 -12.84 -5.09 -20.02
CA ALA A 25 -13.02 -4.79 -21.44
C ALA A 25 -13.85 -3.50 -21.55
N PRO A 26 -13.71 -2.70 -22.64
CA PRO A 26 -14.46 -1.46 -22.82
C PRO A 26 -15.98 -1.61 -22.70
N GLU A 27 -16.51 -2.78 -23.01
CA GLU A 27 -17.94 -3.09 -22.96
C GLU A 27 -18.43 -3.48 -21.55
N THR A 28 -17.52 -3.64 -20.58
CA THR A 28 -17.88 -4.08 -19.23
C THR A 28 -18.81 -3.07 -18.55
N LYS A 29 -19.97 -3.55 -18.12
CA LYS A 29 -20.98 -2.80 -17.34
C LYS A 29 -21.35 -3.53 -16.04
N ASP A 30 -20.43 -4.33 -15.52
CA ASP A 30 -20.61 -5.05 -14.26
C ASP A 30 -20.87 -4.04 -13.12
N GLU A 31 -21.97 -4.24 -12.38
CA GLU A 31 -22.40 -3.28 -11.35
C GLU A 31 -21.42 -3.22 -10.17
N THR A 32 -20.75 -4.34 -9.87
CA THR A 32 -19.77 -4.40 -8.79
C THR A 32 -18.50 -3.67 -9.19
N TYR A 33 -18.04 -3.88 -10.43
CA TYR A 33 -16.93 -3.13 -11.02
C TYR A 33 -17.19 -1.61 -11.00
N LEU A 34 -18.35 -1.17 -11.53
CA LEU A 34 -18.68 0.26 -11.56
C LEU A 34 -18.79 0.84 -10.15
N ARG A 35 -19.36 0.08 -9.20
CA ARG A 35 -19.40 0.48 -7.80
C ARG A 35 -17.99 0.69 -7.22
N ILE A 36 -17.04 -0.20 -7.50
CA ILE A 36 -15.63 -0.03 -7.08
C ILE A 36 -15.07 1.26 -7.67
N LEU A 37 -15.24 1.46 -8.99
CA LEU A 37 -14.67 2.63 -9.69
C LEU A 37 -15.24 3.95 -9.15
N HIS A 38 -16.54 4.02 -8.87
CA HIS A 38 -17.18 5.17 -8.23
C HIS A 38 -16.57 5.55 -6.88
N MET A 39 -15.98 4.60 -6.13
CA MET A 39 -15.34 4.92 -4.86
C MET A 39 -14.06 5.75 -5.03
N PHE A 40 -13.47 5.78 -6.23
CA PHE A 40 -12.20 6.47 -6.52
C PHE A 40 -12.36 7.74 -7.34
N GLU A 41 -13.56 8.04 -7.84
CA GLU A 41 -13.85 9.28 -8.57
C GLU A 41 -13.35 10.51 -7.78
N ASP A 42 -12.92 11.55 -8.50
CA ASP A 42 -12.43 12.80 -7.90
C ASP A 42 -13.60 13.69 -7.42
N HIS A 43 -14.43 13.12 -6.55
CA HIS A 43 -15.59 13.75 -5.95
C HIS A 43 -15.58 13.55 -4.43
N LYS A 44 -15.97 14.58 -3.66
CA LYS A 44 -15.89 14.55 -2.18
C LYS A 44 -16.77 13.48 -1.53
N LEU A 45 -17.78 12.97 -2.24
CA LEU A 45 -18.65 11.89 -1.76
C LEU A 45 -18.07 10.49 -2.03
N ALA A 46 -17.05 10.37 -2.87
CA ALA A 46 -16.41 9.10 -3.14
C ALA A 46 -15.41 8.76 -2.02
N THR A 47 -15.60 7.58 -1.42
CA THR A 47 -14.95 7.15 -0.17
C THR A 47 -13.42 7.18 -0.26
N PHE A 48 -12.85 6.77 -1.39
CA PHE A 48 -11.41 6.71 -1.63
C PHE A 48 -10.92 7.83 -2.55
N SER A 49 -11.69 8.91 -2.71
CA SER A 49 -11.32 10.03 -3.57
C SER A 49 -10.04 10.72 -3.10
N LEU A 50 -9.39 11.43 -4.04
CA LEU A 50 -8.23 12.25 -3.74
C LEU A 50 -8.51 13.28 -2.62
N HIS A 51 -9.74 13.79 -2.57
CA HIS A 51 -10.21 14.76 -1.58
C HIS A 51 -10.15 14.18 -0.16
N ILE A 52 -10.73 12.99 0.05
CA ILE A 52 -10.77 12.34 1.36
C ILE A 52 -9.36 11.94 1.80
N ILE A 53 -8.59 11.33 0.91
CA ILE A 53 -7.21 10.91 1.21
C ILE A 53 -6.34 12.12 1.58
N SER A 54 -6.42 13.23 0.84
CA SER A 54 -5.65 14.44 1.14
C SER A 54 -6.06 15.07 2.47
N GLN A 55 -7.36 15.05 2.80
CA GLN A 55 -7.86 15.59 4.05
C GLN A 55 -7.42 14.77 5.26
N LEU A 56 -7.45 13.43 5.15
CA LEU A 56 -6.99 12.53 6.22
C LEU A 56 -5.47 12.61 6.45
N GLY A 57 -4.69 12.94 5.42
CA GLY A 57 -3.25 13.14 5.62
C GLY A 57 -2.90 14.43 6.35
N VAL A 58 -3.81 15.41 6.42
CA VAL A 58 -3.64 16.57 7.34
C VAL A 58 -3.56 16.10 8.78
N ASP A 59 -4.34 15.08 9.16
CA ASP A 59 -4.33 14.46 10.49
C ASP A 59 -3.06 13.60 10.73
N GLU A 60 -2.26 13.35 9.68
CA GLU A 60 -0.91 12.74 9.74
C GLU A 60 0.19 13.81 9.70
N GLY A 61 -0.15 15.10 9.86
CA GLY A 61 0.80 16.20 9.81
C GLY A 61 1.28 16.54 8.38
N LYS A 62 0.55 16.12 7.35
CA LYS A 62 0.84 16.45 5.94
C LYS A 62 -0.19 17.42 5.37
N PRO A 63 0.13 18.73 5.25
CA PRO A 63 -0.70 19.69 4.55
C PRO A 63 -1.10 19.23 3.13
N ILE A 64 -2.26 19.69 2.70
CA ILE A 64 -2.77 19.41 1.35
C ILE A 64 -1.78 19.96 0.31
N GLY A 65 -1.40 19.11 -0.63
CA GLY A 65 -0.43 19.42 -1.68
C GLY A 65 1.00 18.96 -1.37
N GLU A 66 1.29 18.53 -0.13
CA GLU A 66 2.59 17.94 0.18
C GLU A 66 2.72 16.52 -0.40
N TRP A 67 3.94 16.14 -0.76
CA TRP A 67 4.26 14.79 -1.19
C TRP A 67 4.27 13.80 -0.01
N TYR A 68 3.72 12.60 -0.24
CA TYR A 68 3.66 11.54 0.77
C TYR A 68 4.68 10.45 0.44
N GLY A 69 5.34 9.92 1.46
CA GLY A 69 6.09 8.67 1.34
C GLY A 69 5.18 7.43 1.40
N PRO A 70 5.71 6.23 1.11
CA PRO A 70 4.96 4.98 1.15
C PRO A 70 4.31 4.69 2.52
N ASN A 71 5.03 4.97 3.63
CA ASN A 71 4.46 4.80 4.98
C ASN A 71 3.26 5.73 5.19
N THR A 72 3.39 7.03 4.91
CA THR A 72 2.33 8.01 5.16
C THR A 72 1.05 7.68 4.41
N VAL A 73 1.14 7.30 3.12
CA VAL A 73 -0.07 6.90 2.39
C VAL A 73 -0.69 5.62 2.96
N ALA A 74 0.11 4.65 3.41
CA ALA A 74 -0.41 3.44 4.07
C ALA A 74 -1.15 3.75 5.38
N GLN A 75 -0.62 4.68 6.20
CA GLN A 75 -1.29 5.14 7.42
C GLN A 75 -2.62 5.85 7.13
N VAL A 76 -2.64 6.71 6.10
CA VAL A 76 -3.87 7.37 5.65
C VAL A 76 -4.91 6.34 5.18
N LEU A 77 -4.51 5.35 4.38
CA LEU A 77 -5.43 4.29 3.96
C LEU A 77 -5.96 3.49 5.16
N ARG A 78 -5.12 3.21 6.17
CA ARG A 78 -5.56 2.57 7.42
C ARG A 78 -6.65 3.38 8.13
N LYS A 79 -6.46 4.69 8.28
CA LYS A 79 -7.46 5.60 8.89
C LYS A 79 -8.73 5.73 8.06
N LEU A 80 -8.65 5.51 6.75
CA LEU A 80 -9.79 5.63 5.85
C LEU A 80 -10.73 4.41 5.93
N THR A 81 -10.19 3.20 6.03
CA THR A 81 -11.01 1.97 5.97
C THR A 81 -12.18 1.83 6.95
N PRO A 82 -12.18 2.40 8.17
CA PRO A 82 -13.36 2.40 9.03
C PRO A 82 -14.59 3.09 8.43
N PHE A 83 -14.41 4.02 7.49
CA PHE A 83 -15.52 4.70 6.79
C PHE A 83 -16.14 3.84 5.67
N ASP A 84 -15.59 2.66 5.41
CA ASP A 84 -16.03 1.76 4.34
C ASP A 84 -16.62 0.47 4.90
N GLU A 85 -17.91 0.53 5.21
CA GLU A 85 -18.69 -0.59 5.73
C GLU A 85 -18.83 -1.74 4.72
N TRP A 86 -18.79 -1.44 3.42
CA TRP A 86 -19.03 -2.46 2.39
C TRP A 86 -17.87 -3.45 2.29
N ASN A 87 -16.63 -2.95 2.30
CA ASN A 87 -15.47 -3.83 2.17
C ASN A 87 -14.97 -4.34 3.52
N ASN A 88 -15.05 -3.50 4.55
CA ASN A 88 -14.67 -3.81 5.92
C ASN A 88 -13.25 -4.43 6.02
N PHE A 89 -12.28 -3.83 5.33
CA PHE A 89 -10.88 -4.26 5.38
C PHE A 89 -10.25 -4.02 6.76
N SER A 90 -9.37 -4.92 7.16
CA SER A 90 -8.38 -4.68 8.20
C SER A 90 -7.07 -4.25 7.54
N VAL A 91 -6.61 -3.01 7.79
CA VAL A 91 -5.35 -2.51 7.23
C VAL A 91 -4.28 -2.53 8.31
N ASN A 92 -3.22 -3.29 8.06
CA ASN A 92 -2.04 -3.32 8.91
C ASN A 92 -0.86 -2.68 8.19
N VAL A 93 -0.13 -1.85 8.92
CA VAL A 93 1.15 -1.28 8.48
C VAL A 93 2.21 -1.80 9.44
N ALA A 94 3.05 -2.71 8.95
CA ALA A 94 4.15 -3.27 9.73
C ALA A 94 5.26 -2.23 9.89
N MET A 95 5.59 -1.90 11.14
CA MET A 95 6.65 -0.95 11.48
C MET A 95 7.94 -1.69 11.84
N ASP A 96 9.06 -0.98 11.84
CA ASP A 96 10.39 -1.48 12.24
C ASP A 96 10.87 -2.72 11.48
N ASN A 97 10.37 -2.93 10.25
CA ASN A 97 10.62 -4.11 9.43
C ASN A 97 10.24 -5.43 10.14
N ILE A 98 9.23 -5.43 11.03
CA ILE A 98 8.79 -6.64 11.73
C ILE A 98 7.28 -6.84 11.52
N VAL A 99 6.93 -8.04 11.04
CA VAL A 99 5.55 -8.50 10.89
C VAL A 99 5.20 -9.38 12.08
N ILE A 100 4.23 -8.94 12.90
CA ILE A 100 3.77 -9.67 14.09
C ILE A 100 2.46 -10.39 13.77
N MET A 101 2.52 -11.72 13.68
CA MET A 101 1.39 -12.52 13.18
C MET A 101 0.15 -12.42 14.07
N ASP A 102 0.32 -12.48 15.40
CA ASP A 102 -0.79 -12.46 16.35
C ASP A 102 -1.55 -11.12 16.34
N GLU A 103 -0.86 -10.01 16.12
CA GLU A 103 -1.49 -8.69 16.03
C GLU A 103 -2.34 -8.55 14.78
N ILE A 104 -1.83 -9.04 13.65
CA ILE A 104 -2.59 -9.06 12.40
C ILE A 104 -3.81 -9.97 12.54
N ARG A 105 -3.66 -11.15 13.17
CA ARG A 105 -4.83 -12.02 13.42
C ARG A 105 -5.87 -11.32 14.28
N CYS A 106 -5.42 -10.69 15.37
CA CYS A 106 -6.30 -9.95 16.27
C CYS A 106 -7.05 -8.83 15.54
N SER A 107 -6.36 -8.04 14.70
CA SER A 107 -6.98 -6.93 13.96
C SER A 107 -7.98 -7.38 12.89
N CYS A 108 -7.84 -8.62 12.41
CA CYS A 108 -8.70 -9.20 11.38
C CYS A 108 -9.90 -9.97 11.97
N GLN A 109 -9.97 -10.15 13.29
CA GLN A 109 -11.09 -10.79 13.97
C GLN A 109 -12.03 -9.71 14.54
N THR A 110 -13.34 -9.89 14.36
CA THR A 110 -14.35 -8.99 14.94
C THR A 110 -14.72 -9.47 16.33
N GLU A 111 -14.89 -8.57 17.30
CA GLU A 111 -15.28 -8.97 18.67
C GLU A 111 -16.61 -9.74 18.66
N GLY A 112 -16.59 -10.98 19.15
CA GLY A 112 -17.79 -11.82 19.26
C GLY A 112 -18.10 -12.71 18.05
N GLU A 113 -17.44 -12.52 16.91
CA GLU A 113 -17.63 -13.35 15.71
C GLU A 113 -16.30 -13.91 15.19
N ARG A 114 -16.27 -15.20 14.85
CA ARG A 114 -15.10 -15.84 14.19
C ARG A 114 -15.04 -15.51 12.69
N THR A 115 -15.33 -14.27 12.31
CA THR A 115 -15.36 -13.82 10.91
C THR A 115 -14.09 -13.05 10.58
N TRP A 116 -13.35 -13.52 9.57
CA TRP A 116 -12.12 -12.87 9.10
C TRP A 116 -12.46 -11.64 8.26
N ARG A 117 -11.98 -10.48 8.70
CA ARG A 117 -11.96 -9.24 7.92
C ARG A 117 -10.81 -9.33 6.91
N PRO A 118 -11.05 -9.11 5.61
CA PRO A 118 -10.00 -9.16 4.60
C PRO A 118 -8.84 -8.23 4.96
N LEU A 119 -7.62 -8.72 4.82
CA LEU A 119 -6.41 -8.03 5.24
C LEU A 119 -5.79 -7.29 4.06
N LEU A 120 -5.42 -6.03 4.29
CA LEU A 120 -4.41 -5.30 3.52
C LEU A 120 -3.19 -5.09 4.41
N LEU A 121 -2.08 -5.73 4.05
CA LEU A 121 -0.82 -5.60 4.77
C LEU A 121 0.14 -4.75 3.96
N PHE A 122 0.58 -3.64 4.56
CA PHE A 122 1.65 -2.80 4.05
C PHE A 122 2.91 -3.03 4.89
N ILE A 123 4.04 -3.19 4.23
CA ILE A 123 5.36 -3.26 4.87
C ILE A 123 6.23 -2.17 4.25
N PRO A 124 6.24 -0.94 4.81
CA PRO A 124 7.17 0.10 4.43
C PRO A 124 8.61 -0.32 4.74
N LEU A 125 9.52 -0.11 3.79
CA LEU A 125 10.92 -0.52 3.87
C LEU A 125 11.83 0.59 3.34
N ARG A 126 13.06 0.63 3.86
CA ARG A 126 14.18 1.39 3.30
C ARG A 126 15.30 0.43 2.92
N LEU A 127 15.41 0.12 1.63
CA LEU A 127 16.29 -0.94 1.11
C LEU A 127 17.64 -0.41 0.58
N GLY A 128 18.05 0.77 1.02
CA GLY A 128 19.27 1.44 0.60
C GLY A 128 19.33 2.89 1.09
N LEU A 129 20.49 3.54 0.92
CA LEU A 129 20.68 4.93 1.34
C LEU A 129 20.24 5.92 0.26
N ALA A 130 20.90 5.91 -0.90
CA ALA A 130 20.52 6.72 -2.06
C ALA A 130 19.97 5.84 -3.20
N GLU A 131 20.54 4.65 -3.34
CA GLU A 131 20.22 3.68 -4.37
C GLU A 131 19.80 2.36 -3.73
N MET A 132 19.04 1.56 -4.48
CA MET A 132 18.62 0.23 -4.05
C MET A 132 19.82 -0.70 -3.89
N ASN A 133 19.93 -1.39 -2.75
CA ASN A 133 20.98 -2.38 -2.56
C ASN A 133 20.67 -3.66 -3.38
N PRO A 134 21.56 -4.09 -4.31
CA PRO A 134 21.32 -5.27 -5.15
C PRO A 134 21.08 -6.58 -4.39
N LEU A 135 21.52 -6.67 -3.13
CA LEU A 135 21.24 -7.83 -2.26
C LEU A 135 19.74 -8.12 -2.12
N TYR A 136 18.90 -7.10 -2.23
CA TYR A 136 17.45 -7.23 -2.05
C TYR A 136 16.69 -7.56 -3.33
N PHE A 137 17.32 -7.55 -4.50
CA PHE A 137 16.65 -7.81 -5.78
C PHE A 137 16.01 -9.20 -5.83
N SER A 138 16.69 -10.22 -5.27
CA SER A 138 16.14 -11.59 -5.19
C SER A 138 14.85 -11.62 -4.37
N GLY A 139 14.86 -11.00 -3.18
CA GLY A 139 13.69 -10.90 -2.32
C GLY A 139 12.51 -10.21 -2.99
N ILE A 140 12.74 -9.07 -3.66
CA ILE A 140 11.69 -8.33 -4.39
C ILE A 140 11.08 -9.18 -5.50
N LYS A 141 11.89 -9.91 -6.27
CA LYS A 141 11.40 -10.79 -7.34
C LYS A 141 10.58 -11.96 -6.79
N LYS A 142 10.98 -12.55 -5.66
CA LYS A 142 10.20 -13.61 -5.00
C LYS A 142 8.87 -13.06 -4.46
N TYR A 143 8.89 -11.88 -3.86
CA TYR A 143 7.70 -11.18 -3.41
C TYR A 143 6.66 -11.03 -4.53
N PHE A 144 7.05 -10.57 -5.72
CA PHE A 144 6.12 -10.41 -6.86
C PHE A 144 5.48 -11.73 -7.33
N LYS A 145 6.10 -12.88 -7.05
CA LYS A 145 5.56 -14.20 -7.43
C LYS A 145 4.49 -14.70 -6.47
N MET A 146 4.31 -14.07 -5.31
CA MET A 146 3.34 -14.51 -4.32
C MET A 146 1.90 -14.24 -4.80
N PRO A 147 0.96 -15.19 -4.62
CA PRO A 147 -0.45 -14.99 -4.94
C PRO A 147 -1.09 -13.79 -4.22
N GLN A 148 -0.62 -13.49 -3.02
CA GLN A 148 -1.08 -12.41 -2.16
C GLN A 148 -0.48 -11.06 -2.52
N SER A 149 0.55 -11.00 -3.37
CA SER A 149 1.21 -9.75 -3.74
C SER A 149 0.22 -8.81 -4.44
N LEU A 150 0.05 -7.62 -3.88
CA LEU A 150 -0.62 -6.49 -4.52
C LEU A 150 0.38 -5.61 -5.28
N GLY A 151 1.65 -5.99 -5.40
CA GLY A 151 2.69 -5.11 -5.92
C GLY A 151 3.17 -4.08 -4.90
N LEU A 152 4.17 -3.29 -5.29
CA LEU A 152 4.84 -2.34 -4.41
C LEU A 152 4.58 -0.90 -4.84
N ILE A 153 4.58 0.01 -3.87
CA ILE A 153 4.52 1.45 -4.11
C ILE A 153 5.81 2.09 -3.63
N GLY A 154 6.34 3.05 -4.38
CA GLY A 154 7.61 3.69 -4.05
C GLY A 154 7.92 4.79 -5.04
N GLY A 155 9.13 5.33 -4.91
CA GLY A 155 9.64 6.38 -5.79
C GLY A 155 10.05 7.64 -5.06
N LYS A 156 10.74 8.52 -5.78
CA LYS A 156 11.25 9.79 -5.28
C LYS A 156 10.11 10.80 -5.04
N PRO A 157 10.37 11.89 -4.29
CA PRO A 157 9.46 13.02 -4.25
C PRO A 157 8.98 13.41 -5.65
N ASN A 158 7.65 13.50 -5.80
CA ASN A 158 6.94 13.80 -7.06
C ASN A 158 7.14 12.80 -8.21
N HIS A 159 7.76 11.64 -7.98
CA HIS A 159 7.97 10.58 -8.96
C HIS A 159 7.59 9.21 -8.36
N ALA A 160 6.36 9.10 -7.87
CA ALA A 160 5.86 7.86 -7.26
C ALA A 160 5.21 6.95 -8.31
N SER A 161 5.52 5.66 -8.26
CA SER A 161 4.96 4.66 -9.18
C SER A 161 4.37 3.47 -8.42
N TYR A 162 3.43 2.77 -9.07
CA TYR A 162 2.88 1.52 -8.58
C TYR A 162 3.42 0.36 -9.42
N PHE A 163 4.28 -0.46 -8.83
CA PHE A 163 4.93 -1.56 -9.55
C PHE A 163 4.17 -2.85 -9.32
N ILE A 164 3.80 -3.49 -10.43
CA ILE A 164 2.83 -4.59 -10.48
C ILE A 164 3.48 -5.94 -10.80
N GLY A 165 4.78 -5.95 -11.15
CA GLY A 165 5.50 -7.16 -11.49
C GLY A 165 6.91 -6.88 -11.96
N PHE A 166 7.54 -7.89 -12.58
CA PHE A 166 8.89 -7.78 -13.13
C PHE A 166 9.07 -8.70 -14.34
N VAL A 167 10.06 -8.39 -15.17
CA VAL A 167 10.54 -9.21 -16.28
C VAL A 167 12.06 -9.13 -16.34
N GLY A 168 12.73 -10.28 -16.22
CA GLY A 168 14.21 -10.29 -16.11
C GLY A 168 14.70 -9.50 -14.88
N ASP A 169 15.43 -8.42 -15.13
CA ASP A 169 15.94 -7.47 -14.12
C ASP A 169 15.20 -6.13 -14.13
N GLU A 170 14.07 -6.03 -14.83
CA GLU A 170 13.25 -4.82 -14.90
C GLU A 170 11.95 -5.01 -14.13
N VAL A 171 11.51 -3.97 -13.42
CA VAL A 171 10.17 -3.89 -12.83
C VAL A 171 9.19 -3.29 -13.82
N VAL A 172 7.95 -3.76 -13.75
CA VAL A 172 6.82 -3.29 -14.54
C VAL A 172 5.93 -2.44 -13.66
N TYR A 173 5.52 -1.25 -14.11
CA TYR A 173 4.74 -0.31 -13.29
C TYR A 173 3.70 0.50 -14.04
N LEU A 174 2.76 1.03 -13.26
CA LEU A 174 1.77 2.04 -13.64
C LEU A 174 2.21 3.40 -13.10
N ASP A 175 2.15 4.39 -13.98
CA ASP A 175 2.66 5.73 -13.77
C ASP A 175 1.48 6.73 -13.68
N PRO A 176 1.29 7.41 -12.53
CA PRO A 176 0.20 8.36 -12.35
C PRO A 176 0.50 9.78 -12.88
N HIS A 177 1.67 10.06 -13.47
CA HIS A 177 2.08 11.43 -13.85
C HIS A 177 1.54 11.88 -15.21
N THR A 178 0.27 11.59 -15.48
CA THR A 178 -0.48 12.15 -16.62
C THR A 178 -1.76 12.80 -16.08
N THR A 179 -1.91 14.10 -16.32
CA THR A 179 -3.11 14.84 -15.92
C THR A 179 -4.23 14.55 -16.91
N GLN A 180 -5.37 14.09 -16.40
CA GLN A 180 -6.59 13.81 -17.16
C GLN A 180 -7.74 14.67 -16.64
N GLU A 181 -8.79 14.87 -17.44
CA GLU A 181 -10.00 15.57 -16.99
C GLU A 181 -10.77 14.72 -15.97
N ALA A 182 -11.31 15.38 -14.94
CA ALA A 182 -12.16 14.71 -13.96
C ALA A 182 -13.59 14.57 -14.48
N GLY A 183 -14.24 13.45 -14.18
CA GLY A 183 -15.65 13.24 -14.49
C GLY A 183 -16.21 12.02 -13.75
N THR A 184 -17.38 11.56 -14.18
CA THR A 184 -18.06 10.39 -13.61
C THR A 184 -18.18 9.28 -14.64
N VAL A 185 -18.07 8.04 -14.18
CA VAL A 185 -18.24 6.84 -15.02
C VAL A 185 -19.71 6.42 -15.13
N GLY A 186 -20.58 7.04 -14.32
CA GLY A 186 -22.03 6.79 -14.30
C GLY A 186 -22.41 5.32 -14.44
N LYS A 187 -23.34 5.03 -15.36
CA LYS A 187 -23.72 3.64 -15.71
C LYS A 187 -23.23 3.24 -17.10
N LYS A 188 -22.29 4.00 -17.66
CA LYS A 188 -21.82 3.85 -19.05
C LYS A 188 -22.98 3.89 -20.04
N VAL A 189 -23.87 4.86 -19.89
CA VAL A 189 -25.03 5.09 -20.78
C VAL A 189 -24.67 6.07 -21.90
N THR A 190 -23.72 6.98 -21.64
CA THR A 190 -23.23 7.96 -22.60
C THR A 190 -21.81 7.62 -23.05
N GLU A 191 -21.40 8.16 -24.21
CA GLU A 191 -20.03 8.01 -24.72
C GLU A 191 -19.00 8.64 -23.76
N GLU A 192 -19.34 9.77 -23.14
CA GLU A 192 -18.52 10.45 -22.12
C GLU A 192 -18.25 9.56 -20.89
N GLU A 193 -19.27 8.85 -20.39
CA GLU A 193 -19.12 7.91 -19.27
C GLU A 193 -18.23 6.70 -19.66
N GLU A 194 -18.36 6.23 -20.90
CA GLU A 194 -17.53 5.14 -21.42
C GLU A 194 -16.07 5.58 -21.63
N ASP A 195 -15.82 6.80 -22.11
CA ASP A 195 -14.49 7.41 -22.21
C ASP A 195 -13.87 7.64 -20.84
N MET A 196 -14.67 8.08 -19.86
CA MET A 196 -14.22 8.26 -18.49
C MET A 196 -13.74 6.94 -17.89
N ASP A 197 -14.48 5.84 -18.10
CA ASP A 197 -14.03 4.50 -17.68
C ASP A 197 -12.70 4.12 -18.36
N ARG A 198 -12.59 4.30 -19.69
CA ARG A 198 -11.36 4.03 -20.45
C ARG A 198 -10.14 4.77 -19.89
N SER A 199 -10.31 5.99 -19.38
CA SER A 199 -9.22 6.80 -18.80
C SER A 199 -8.57 6.20 -17.55
N HIS A 200 -9.26 5.26 -16.88
CA HIS A 200 -8.77 4.55 -15.69
C HIS A 200 -8.01 3.26 -16.04
N HIS A 201 -7.95 2.87 -17.33
CA HIS A 201 -7.23 1.69 -17.79
C HIS A 201 -6.01 2.08 -18.62
N CYS A 202 -4.84 1.63 -18.17
CA CYS A 202 -3.59 1.91 -18.86
C CYS A 202 -3.33 0.86 -19.95
N ASN A 203 -3.28 1.28 -21.22
CA ASN A 203 -3.05 0.39 -22.35
C ASN A 203 -1.60 -0.14 -22.46
N PHE A 204 -0.65 0.50 -21.77
CA PHE A 204 0.77 0.15 -21.85
C PHE A 204 1.42 0.23 -20.48
N ALA A 205 2.03 -0.86 -20.02
CA ALA A 205 2.83 -0.85 -18.80
C ALA A 205 4.25 -0.34 -19.08
N GLN A 206 4.78 0.50 -18.18
CA GLN A 206 6.15 0.99 -18.26
C GLN A 206 7.12 0.01 -17.60
N ARG A 207 8.42 0.13 -17.93
CA ARG A 207 9.49 -0.70 -17.39
C ARG A 207 10.68 0.14 -16.98
N MET A 208 11.36 -0.30 -15.93
CA MET A 208 12.68 0.24 -15.57
C MET A 208 13.52 -0.84 -14.86
N PRO A 209 14.86 -0.78 -14.95
CA PRO A 209 15.75 -1.64 -14.19
C PRO A 209 15.49 -1.59 -12.67
N LEU A 210 15.62 -2.73 -11.99
CA LEU A 210 15.49 -2.85 -10.52
C LEU A 210 16.42 -1.92 -9.74
N GLU A 211 17.61 -1.66 -10.28
CA GLU A 211 18.61 -0.72 -9.75
C GLU A 211 18.11 0.73 -9.66
N HIS A 212 17.17 1.12 -10.52
CA HIS A 212 16.59 2.46 -10.53
C HIS A 212 15.40 2.63 -9.57
N LEU A 213 14.98 1.57 -8.87
CA LEU A 213 13.99 1.71 -7.81
C LEU A 213 14.51 2.61 -6.70
N ASP A 214 13.66 3.54 -6.25
CA ASP A 214 13.97 4.28 -5.03
C ASP A 214 13.99 3.31 -3.83
N PRO A 215 14.98 3.41 -2.93
CA PRO A 215 15.07 2.52 -1.78
C PRO A 215 13.93 2.71 -0.77
N SER A 216 13.16 3.82 -0.81
CA SER A 216 11.91 3.98 -0.03
C SER A 216 10.73 3.39 -0.79
N LEU A 217 10.19 2.28 -0.26
CA LEU A 217 9.04 1.59 -0.85
C LEU A 217 8.15 0.96 0.23
N ALA A 218 6.99 0.47 -0.17
CA ALA A 218 6.16 -0.40 0.66
C ALA A 218 5.73 -1.62 -0.15
N LEU A 219 5.90 -2.81 0.43
CA LEU A 219 5.33 -4.05 -0.09
C LEU A 219 3.86 -4.13 0.33
N CYS A 220 2.97 -4.43 -0.61
CA CYS A 220 1.54 -4.54 -0.34
C CYS A 220 1.06 -5.99 -0.53
N PHE A 221 0.24 -6.49 0.39
CA PHE A 221 -0.37 -7.81 0.31
C PHE A 221 -1.86 -7.77 0.57
N TYR A 222 -2.59 -8.67 -0.07
CA TYR A 222 -4.01 -8.92 0.16
C TYR A 222 -4.23 -10.36 0.62
N CYS A 223 -5.01 -10.53 1.69
CA CYS A 223 -5.50 -11.84 2.12
C CYS A 223 -7.01 -11.75 2.41
N GLY A 224 -7.82 -12.31 1.51
CA GLY A 224 -9.27 -12.36 1.63
C GLY A 224 -9.76 -13.29 2.73
N THR A 225 -8.93 -14.27 3.12
CA THR A 225 -9.26 -15.25 4.17
C THR A 225 -8.09 -15.49 5.12
N GLU A 226 -8.37 -16.00 6.32
CA GLU A 226 -7.34 -16.40 7.29
C GLU A 226 -6.39 -17.47 6.71
N LYS A 227 -6.90 -18.38 5.88
CA LYS A 227 -6.08 -19.40 5.19
C LYS A 227 -5.09 -18.78 4.22
N GLU A 228 -5.48 -17.73 3.51
CA GLU A 228 -4.57 -17.00 2.62
C GLU A 228 -3.49 -16.26 3.40
N PHE A 229 -3.81 -15.77 4.60
CA PHE A 229 -2.81 -15.19 5.50
C PHE A 229 -1.84 -16.24 6.05
N ASP A 230 -2.32 -17.42 6.45
CA ASP A 230 -1.45 -18.52 6.86
C ASP A 230 -0.52 -18.97 5.71
N ASP A 231 -1.04 -19.07 4.48
CA ASP A 231 -0.23 -19.34 3.28
C ASP A 231 0.81 -18.24 3.04
N LEU A 232 0.43 -16.97 3.20
CA LEU A 232 1.36 -15.84 3.10
C LEU A 232 2.49 -15.95 4.12
N CYS A 233 2.18 -16.21 5.40
CA CYS A 233 3.20 -16.37 6.43
C CYS A 233 4.17 -17.52 6.13
N ASN A 234 3.67 -18.63 5.59
CA ASN A 234 4.51 -19.77 5.19
C ASN A 234 5.43 -19.41 4.02
N ARG A 235 4.92 -18.70 3.00
CA ARG A 235 5.71 -18.21 1.85
C ARG A 235 6.76 -17.18 2.25
N ILE A 236 6.40 -16.22 3.10
CA ILE A 236 7.35 -15.24 3.63
C ILE A 236 8.50 -15.97 4.33
N ARG A 237 8.17 -16.91 5.23
CA ARG A 237 9.19 -17.68 5.96
C ARG A 237 10.10 -18.44 5.00
N GLN A 238 9.54 -19.20 4.06
CA GLN A 238 10.32 -20.05 3.15
C GLN A 238 11.10 -19.25 2.11
N GLU A 239 10.48 -18.26 1.47
CA GLU A 239 11.02 -17.60 0.28
C GLU A 239 11.81 -16.32 0.59
N LEU A 240 11.36 -15.54 1.58
CA LEU A 240 11.93 -14.22 1.90
C LEU A 240 12.82 -14.21 3.14
N ILE A 241 12.70 -15.22 4.02
CA ILE A 241 13.52 -15.34 5.24
C ILE A 241 14.52 -16.48 5.08
N ASP A 242 14.07 -17.73 5.05
CA ASP A 242 14.96 -18.91 5.07
C ASP A 242 15.82 -19.03 3.81
N ALA A 243 15.28 -18.64 2.65
CA ALA A 243 15.98 -18.70 1.37
C ALA A 243 16.81 -17.45 1.03
N GLU A 244 16.83 -16.43 1.91
CA GLU A 244 17.59 -15.20 1.72
C GLU A 244 18.64 -15.05 2.83
N LYS A 245 19.86 -14.64 2.46
CA LYS A 245 20.90 -14.37 3.46
C LYS A 245 20.62 -13.10 4.26
N THR A 246 19.94 -12.15 3.64
CA THR A 246 19.58 -10.85 4.22
C THR A 246 18.11 -10.61 3.89
N PRO A 247 17.20 -10.97 4.81
CA PRO A 247 15.77 -10.82 4.57
C PRO A 247 15.37 -9.35 4.45
N LEU A 248 14.27 -9.09 3.74
CA LEU A 248 13.71 -7.74 3.58
C LEU A 248 13.14 -7.21 4.91
N PHE A 249 12.58 -8.10 5.72
CA PHE A 249 11.92 -7.84 7.00
C PHE A 249 11.85 -9.15 7.79
N GLU A 250 11.50 -9.07 9.07
CA GLU A 250 11.33 -10.22 9.96
C GLU A 250 9.86 -10.62 10.12
N LEU A 251 9.60 -11.90 10.31
CA LEU A 251 8.27 -12.45 10.62
C LEU A 251 8.32 -13.15 11.97
N VAL A 252 7.59 -12.63 12.94
CA VAL A 252 7.52 -13.18 14.30
C VAL A 252 6.09 -13.58 14.66
N PRO A 253 5.90 -14.69 15.40
CA PRO A 253 4.56 -15.11 15.79
C PRO A 253 3.90 -14.09 16.72
N THR A 254 4.62 -13.66 17.76
CA THR A 254 4.11 -12.79 18.83
C THR A 254 5.09 -11.65 19.06
N ARG A 255 4.59 -10.49 19.49
CA ARG A 255 5.42 -9.32 19.84
C ARG A 255 6.50 -9.72 20.87
N PRO A 256 7.80 -9.50 20.56
CA PRO A 256 8.89 -9.76 21.48
C PRO A 256 8.72 -8.99 22.78
N ALA A 257 9.14 -9.58 23.90
CA ALA A 257 8.94 -8.98 25.22
C ALA A 257 9.60 -7.60 25.38
N TYR A 258 10.77 -7.40 24.78
CA TYR A 258 11.49 -6.12 24.83
C TYR A 258 10.82 -4.99 24.03
N MET A 259 9.85 -5.32 23.16
CA MET A 259 9.04 -4.35 22.40
C MET A 259 7.69 -4.07 23.06
N ARG A 260 7.38 -4.72 24.18
CA ARG A 260 6.19 -4.39 24.95
C ARG A 260 6.57 -3.22 25.83
N ASP A 261 5.96 -2.07 25.59
CA ASP A 261 6.09 -0.96 26.53
C ASP A 261 5.58 -1.43 27.89
N ASP A 262 6.39 -1.26 28.95
CA ASP A 262 6.01 -1.50 30.35
C ASP A 262 4.97 -0.46 30.85
N ALA A 263 4.13 0.07 29.95
CA ALA A 263 2.99 0.92 30.25
C ALA A 263 1.78 0.03 30.54
N THR A 264 1.68 -0.37 31.79
CA THR A 264 0.53 -1.07 32.37
C THR A 264 -0.80 -0.34 32.12
N GLY A 265 -1.75 -1.04 31.49
CA GLY A 265 -3.16 -1.06 31.91
C GLY A 265 -4.08 0.05 31.40
N THR A 266 -4.62 -0.10 30.18
CA THR A 266 -6.04 0.09 29.86
C THR A 266 -6.32 -0.59 28.52
N GLY A 267 -7.50 -1.19 28.39
CA GLY A 267 -7.81 -2.17 27.35
C GLY A 267 -7.76 -1.63 25.92
N ALA A 268 -7.58 -2.59 25.00
CA ALA A 268 -7.83 -2.54 23.57
C ALA A 268 -8.42 -1.22 23.04
N SER A 269 -7.54 -0.34 22.61
CA SER A 269 -7.78 0.61 21.54
C SER A 269 -6.43 0.91 20.90
N GLY A 270 -6.41 0.97 19.56
CA GLY A 270 -5.18 1.03 18.77
C GLY A 270 -4.20 2.07 19.30
N ILE A 271 -2.93 1.67 19.38
CA ILE A 271 -1.83 2.56 19.73
C ILE A 271 -1.78 3.65 18.66
N SER A 272 -2.40 4.79 18.94
CA SER A 272 -1.92 6.09 18.49
C SER A 272 -0.58 6.26 19.18
N MET A 273 0.49 5.98 18.45
CA MET A 273 1.79 6.51 18.84
C MET A 273 1.67 8.00 18.54
N ASP A 274 1.33 8.78 19.57
CA ASP A 274 1.49 10.22 19.52
C ASP A 274 2.95 10.46 19.15
N LEU A 275 3.15 10.98 17.95
CA LEU A 275 4.44 11.47 17.48
C LEU A 275 4.80 12.66 18.36
N GLU A 276 5.40 12.38 19.52
CA GLU A 276 6.20 13.37 20.22
C GLU A 276 7.40 13.70 19.32
N ASP A 277 7.18 14.79 18.59
CA ASP A 277 8.08 15.65 17.85
C ASP A 277 9.48 15.72 18.48
N HIS A 278 10.33 14.73 18.17
CA HIS A 278 11.77 14.99 18.11
C HIS A 278 12.00 15.90 16.92
N ARG A 279 11.81 17.20 17.16
CA ARG A 279 12.36 18.29 16.37
C ARG A 279 13.85 18.07 16.20
N LEU A 280 14.20 17.39 15.11
CA LEU A 280 15.46 17.64 14.45
C LEU A 280 15.21 18.92 13.67
N ASP A 281 15.57 20.04 14.31
CA ASP A 281 15.62 21.35 13.68
C ASP A 281 16.40 21.19 12.35
N SER A 282 15.66 21.33 11.26
CA SER A 282 16.19 21.42 9.91
C SER A 282 16.74 22.83 9.69
N GLU A 283 17.85 23.14 10.37
CA GLU A 283 18.69 24.32 10.09
C GLU A 283 20.14 23.94 10.39
N ASP A 284 20.80 23.23 9.46
CA ASP A 284 22.27 23.20 9.31
C ASP A 284 22.62 22.46 8.01
N ASP A 285 22.33 23.09 6.86
CA ASP A 285 22.75 22.63 5.52
C ASP A 285 23.55 23.73 4.77
N GLU A 286 24.20 24.65 5.50
CA GLU A 286 25.12 25.65 4.92
C GLU A 286 26.41 25.85 5.75
N GLU A 287 27.22 24.81 6.02
CA GLU A 287 28.68 24.99 6.21
C GLU A 287 29.46 23.66 6.17
N PHE A 288 29.85 23.21 4.97
CA PHE A 288 30.98 22.28 4.84
C PHE A 288 32.15 23.06 4.24
N GLU A 289 32.93 23.73 5.09
CA GLU A 289 34.24 24.24 4.69
C GLU A 289 35.19 23.06 4.43
N VAL A 290 35.63 22.95 3.18
CA VAL A 290 36.71 22.07 2.75
C VAL A 290 38.01 22.63 3.31
N LEU A 291 38.59 21.96 4.30
CA LEU A 291 39.97 22.22 4.71
C LEU A 291 40.93 21.65 3.66
N GLN A 292 41.73 22.53 3.05
CA GLN A 292 42.91 22.20 2.23
C GLN A 292 44.01 21.52 3.04
#